data_AF-A0A1V5TBI6-F1
#
_entry.id   AF-A0A1V5TBI6-F1
#
_cell.length_a   1.000
_cell.length_b   1.000
_cell.length_c   1.000
_cell.angle_alpha   90.00
_cell.angle_beta   90.00
_cell.angle_gamma   90.00
#
_symmetry.space_group_name_H-M   'P 1'
#
loop_
_entity.id
_entity.type
_entity.pdbx_description
1 polymer ?
#
loop_
_entity_poly.entity_id
_entity_poly.type
_entity_poly.pdbx_seq_one_letter_code
_entity_poly.pdbx_strand_id
1 'polypeptide(L)'
;MFKDFHKASSAEINTGTEDNKYVTPKGITDSILRKKQTSEASSATPTPTGNYYENEYYLTALATDAEFAAPSGTLSNGNTLLIRIKDNGTARALTWNAVYRGIGLTLPATTTISKTMYVGGIYNSADSKWDIVSVITEK
;
A
#
# COMPACT_ATOMS: atom_id res chain seq x y z
N MET A 1 31.14 -11.55 -32.35
CA MET A 1 31.28 -11.53 -30.88
C MET A 1 29.90 -11.75 -30.30
N PHE A 2 29.67 -12.84 -29.57
CA PHE A 2 28.40 -13.02 -28.87
C PHE A 2 28.35 -11.98 -27.74
N LYS A 3 27.22 -11.27 -27.61
CA LYS A 3 27.00 -10.37 -26.48
C LYS A 3 26.66 -11.22 -25.26
N ASP A 4 27.39 -11.05 -24.16
CA ASP A 4 27.07 -11.71 -22.90
C ASP A 4 25.83 -11.06 -22.28
N PHE A 5 24.68 -11.73 -22.39
CA PHE A 5 23.47 -11.31 -21.70
C PHE A 5 23.57 -11.67 -20.23
N HIS A 6 23.31 -10.71 -19.35
CA HIS A 6 23.30 -10.89 -17.90
C HIS A 6 21.89 -10.70 -17.34
N LYS A 7 21.60 -11.33 -16.20
CA LYS A 7 20.33 -11.12 -15.50
C LYS A 7 20.21 -9.67 -15.04
N ALA A 8 19.05 -9.06 -15.25
CA ALA A 8 18.74 -7.75 -14.68
C ALA A 8 18.48 -7.88 -13.16
N SER A 9 19.03 -6.94 -12.39
CA SER A 9 18.64 -6.71 -10.99
C SER A 9 17.28 -6.00 -10.91
N SER A 10 16.64 -6.00 -9.73
CA SER A 10 15.40 -5.24 -9.55
C SER A 10 15.58 -3.73 -9.74
N ALA A 11 16.73 -3.17 -9.36
CA ALA A 11 17.04 -1.75 -9.55
C ALA A 11 17.08 -1.38 -11.04
N GLU A 12 17.71 -2.23 -11.86
CA GLU A 12 17.78 -2.05 -13.31
C GLU A 12 16.41 -2.24 -13.96
N ILE A 13 15.61 -3.18 -13.46
CA ILE A 13 14.23 -3.35 -13.93
C ILE A 13 13.38 -2.11 -13.60
N ASN A 14 13.56 -1.50 -12.42
CA ASN A 14 12.78 -0.35 -11.98
C ASN A 14 13.08 0.93 -12.76
N THR A 15 14.30 1.05 -13.32
CA THR A 15 14.80 2.29 -13.93
C THR A 15 15.07 2.17 -15.43
N GLY A 16 15.21 0.96 -15.96
CA GLY A 16 15.38 0.71 -17.40
C GLY A 16 16.72 1.21 -17.95
N THR A 17 17.82 1.05 -17.22
CA THR A 17 19.13 1.63 -17.60
C THR A 17 19.87 0.88 -18.72
N GLU A 18 19.53 -0.38 -19.00
CA GLU A 18 20.28 -1.25 -19.92
C GLU A 18 19.36 -2.10 -20.80
N ASP A 19 19.55 -2.06 -22.12
CA ASP A 19 18.76 -2.84 -23.09
C ASP A 19 19.25 -4.29 -23.24
N ASN A 20 20.52 -4.57 -22.88
CA ASN A 20 21.17 -5.86 -23.15
C ASN A 20 21.13 -6.82 -21.95
N LYS A 21 19.96 -6.93 -21.30
CA LYS A 21 19.76 -7.82 -20.15
C LYS A 21 18.51 -8.67 -20.30
N TYR A 22 18.51 -9.83 -19.66
CA TYR A 22 17.30 -10.65 -19.55
C TYR A 22 16.64 -10.47 -18.19
N VAL A 23 15.33 -10.28 -18.20
CA VAL A 23 14.52 -10.19 -16.99
C VAL A 23 14.21 -11.60 -16.50
N THR A 24 14.32 -11.81 -15.18
CA THR A 24 13.97 -13.09 -14.55
C THR A 24 12.68 -12.97 -13.75
N PRO A 25 11.92 -14.06 -13.54
CA PRO A 25 10.76 -14.05 -12.65
C PRO A 25 11.08 -13.53 -11.25
N LYS A 26 12.26 -13.87 -10.71
CA LYS A 26 12.73 -13.33 -9.43
C LYS A 26 12.99 -11.82 -9.50
N GLY A 27 13.63 -11.33 -10.56
CA GLY A 27 13.87 -9.89 -10.75
C GLY A 27 12.57 -9.08 -10.80
N ILE A 28 11.54 -9.61 -11.47
CA ILE A 28 10.19 -9.02 -11.46
C ILE A 28 9.59 -9.05 -10.05
N THR A 29 9.75 -10.17 -9.34
CA THR A 29 9.28 -10.30 -7.95
C THR A 29 10.00 -9.31 -7.02
N ASP A 30 11.25 -8.95 -7.24
CA ASP A 30 11.93 -7.99 -6.38
C ASP A 30 11.73 -6.52 -6.84
N SER A 31 11.16 -6.31 -8.03
CA SER A 31 10.86 -5.00 -8.61
C SER A 31 9.69 -4.29 -7.90
N ILE A 32 9.70 -2.95 -7.94
CA ILE A 32 8.61 -2.10 -7.43
C ILE A 32 7.50 -1.83 -8.47
N LEU A 33 7.74 -2.25 -9.73
CA LEU A 33 6.80 -2.06 -10.85
C LEU A 33 5.58 -2.98 -10.78
N ARG A 34 5.64 -4.01 -9.93
CA ARG A 34 4.49 -4.89 -9.68
C ARG A 34 3.65 -4.39 -8.53
N LYS A 35 2.39 -4.83 -8.51
CA LYS A 35 1.54 -4.71 -7.33
C LYS A 35 2.14 -5.46 -6.14
N LYS A 36 2.10 -4.83 -4.97
CA LYS A 36 2.44 -5.46 -3.70
C LYS A 36 1.23 -5.56 -2.80
N GLN A 37 0.81 -6.80 -2.53
CA GLN A 37 -0.20 -7.10 -1.52
C GLN A 37 0.46 -7.59 -0.24
N THR A 38 -0.01 -7.08 0.89
CA THR A 38 0.30 -7.55 2.25
C THR A 38 -1.01 -7.79 2.98
N SER A 39 -1.05 -8.84 3.80
CA SER A 39 -2.25 -9.20 4.54
C SER A 39 -1.85 -9.73 5.91
N GLU A 40 -2.58 -9.30 6.93
CA GLU A 40 -2.47 -9.81 8.28
C GLU A 40 -3.85 -9.84 8.93
N ALA A 41 -4.00 -10.65 9.99
CA ALA A 41 -5.29 -10.79 10.65
C ALA A 41 -5.67 -9.51 11.40
N SER A 42 -4.74 -9.00 12.21
CA SER A 42 -4.96 -7.89 13.12
C SER A 42 -3.64 -7.20 13.41
N SER A 43 -3.67 -5.87 13.56
CA SER A 43 -2.53 -5.07 13.99
C SER A 43 -3.04 -3.83 14.72
N ALA A 44 -2.45 -3.53 15.88
CA ALA A 44 -2.72 -2.29 16.61
C ALA A 44 -2.02 -1.09 15.96
N THR A 45 -0.95 -1.34 15.19
CA THR A 45 -0.19 -0.31 14.48
C THR A 45 0.02 -0.70 13.01
N PRO A 46 -1.06 -0.80 12.21
CA PRO A 46 -0.96 -1.13 10.80
C PRO A 46 0.05 -0.24 10.08
N THR A 47 1.02 -0.85 9.38
CA THR A 47 2.05 -0.10 8.64
C THR A 47 2.14 -0.63 7.21
N PRO A 48 1.23 -0.18 6.30
CA PRO A 48 1.31 -0.55 4.90
C PRO A 48 2.67 -0.21 4.29
N THR A 49 3.06 -0.93 3.24
CA THR A 49 4.12 -0.42 2.36
C THR A 49 3.54 0.60 1.38
N GLY A 50 4.35 1.57 0.96
CA GLY A 50 3.96 2.59 0.00
C GLY A 50 4.92 2.75 -1.18
N ASN A 51 5.98 1.95 -1.27
CA ASN A 51 7.06 2.14 -2.26
C ASN A 51 6.82 1.47 -3.61
N TYR A 52 5.72 0.73 -3.78
CA TYR A 52 5.33 0.14 -5.06
C TYR A 52 4.39 1.09 -5.82
N TYR A 53 4.29 0.92 -7.13
CA TYR A 53 3.31 1.66 -7.93
C TYR A 53 1.87 1.39 -7.44
N GLU A 54 1.61 0.13 -7.09
CA GLU A 54 0.34 -0.32 -6.49
C GLU A 54 0.58 -1.07 -5.19
N ASN A 55 0.01 -0.57 -4.10
CA ASN A 55 0.11 -1.16 -2.77
C ASN A 55 -1.28 -1.58 -2.27
N GLU A 56 -1.38 -2.80 -1.76
CA GLU A 56 -2.58 -3.33 -1.11
C GLU A 56 -2.24 -3.82 0.29
N TYR A 57 -3.02 -3.41 1.28
CA TYR A 57 -2.83 -3.80 2.67
C TYR A 57 -4.16 -4.25 3.29
N TYR A 58 -4.22 -5.50 3.75
CA TYR A 58 -5.45 -6.13 4.20
C TYR A 58 -5.40 -6.54 5.66
N LEU A 59 -6.31 -5.98 6.46
CA LEU A 59 -6.66 -6.45 7.79
C LEU A 59 -7.92 -7.31 7.67
N THR A 60 -7.81 -8.61 7.95
CA THR A 60 -8.90 -9.57 7.68
C THR A 60 -9.80 -9.84 8.88
N ALA A 61 -9.34 -9.59 10.10
CA ALA A 61 -10.09 -9.79 11.35
C ALA A 61 -9.52 -8.90 12.47
N LEU A 62 -9.60 -7.58 12.30
CA LEU A 62 -9.06 -6.61 13.25
C LEU A 62 -9.68 -6.79 14.64
N ALA A 63 -8.84 -7.14 15.61
CA ALA A 63 -9.24 -7.54 16.95
C ALA A 63 -8.92 -6.48 18.03
N THR A 64 -8.39 -5.33 17.64
CA THR A 64 -7.97 -4.22 18.51
C THR A 64 -8.20 -2.90 17.80
N ASP A 65 -8.27 -1.82 18.57
CA ASP A 65 -8.17 -0.47 18.01
C ASP A 65 -6.83 -0.31 17.27
N ALA A 66 -6.86 0.41 16.16
CA ALA A 66 -5.73 0.54 15.25
C ALA A 66 -5.32 2.00 15.06
N GLU A 67 -4.02 2.25 15.22
CA GLU A 67 -3.35 3.48 14.85
C GLU A 67 -2.52 3.23 13.59
N PHE A 68 -3.04 3.64 12.43
CA PHE A 68 -2.34 3.49 11.16
C PHE A 68 -1.09 4.37 11.13
N ALA A 69 0.07 3.74 11.13
CA ALA A 69 1.36 4.41 10.99
C ALA A 69 1.56 4.90 9.54
N ALA A 70 2.52 5.81 9.34
CA ALA A 70 2.88 6.24 8.00
C ALA A 70 3.33 5.05 7.13
N PRO A 71 2.89 4.94 5.86
CA PRO A 71 3.36 3.87 4.99
C PRO A 71 4.88 3.85 4.84
N SER A 72 5.45 2.66 4.84
CA SER A 72 6.90 2.44 4.79
C SER A 72 7.47 2.49 3.37
N GLY A 73 8.81 2.56 3.29
CA GLY A 73 9.57 2.52 2.03
C GLY A 73 9.80 3.89 1.40
N THR A 74 10.34 3.91 0.18
CA THR A 74 10.61 5.14 -0.58
C THR A 74 9.42 5.48 -1.46
N LEU A 75 8.66 6.50 -1.09
CA LEU A 75 7.42 6.88 -1.75
C LEU A 75 7.71 7.69 -3.02
N SER A 76 7.06 7.33 -4.12
CA SER A 76 7.09 8.08 -5.38
C SER A 76 5.73 8.72 -5.65
N ASN A 77 5.74 9.89 -6.27
CA ASN A 77 4.51 10.59 -6.61
C ASN A 77 3.57 9.70 -7.42
N GLY A 78 2.30 9.66 -7.05
CA GLY A 78 1.29 8.85 -7.73
C GLY A 78 1.25 7.38 -7.32
N ASN A 79 2.11 6.91 -6.40
CA ASN A 79 1.96 5.57 -5.83
C ASN A 79 0.55 5.42 -5.24
N THR A 80 -0.11 4.29 -5.51
CA THR A 80 -1.47 4.02 -5.03
C THR A 80 -1.46 3.12 -3.81
N LEU A 81 -2.44 3.29 -2.93
CA LEU A 81 -2.62 2.47 -1.73
C LEU A 81 -4.10 2.12 -1.55
N LEU A 82 -4.41 0.83 -1.49
CA LEU A 82 -5.70 0.30 -1.09
C LEU A 82 -5.58 -0.41 0.25
N ILE A 83 -6.24 0.14 1.27
CA ILE A 83 -6.38 -0.49 2.57
C ILE A 83 -7.74 -1.17 2.64
N ARG A 84 -7.79 -2.46 2.95
CA ARG A 84 -9.03 -3.19 3.24
C ARG A 84 -9.06 -3.60 4.70
N ILE A 85 -10.15 -3.33 5.38
CA ILE A 85 -10.32 -3.60 6.81
C ILE A 85 -11.60 -4.39 7.01
N LYS A 86 -11.53 -5.47 7.78
CA LYS A 86 -12.67 -6.15 8.37
C LYS A 86 -12.38 -6.41 9.84
N ASP A 87 -13.27 -6.00 10.73
CA ASP A 87 -13.16 -6.31 12.16
C ASP A 87 -13.62 -7.75 12.47
N ASN A 88 -13.29 -8.22 13.67
CA ASN A 88 -13.62 -9.56 14.14
C ASN A 88 -15.00 -9.67 14.81
N GLY A 89 -15.97 -8.82 14.45
CA GLY A 89 -17.30 -8.78 15.05
C GLY A 89 -17.43 -7.79 16.21
N THR A 90 -16.49 -6.85 16.32
CA THR A 90 -16.53 -5.73 17.27
C THR A 90 -15.98 -4.50 16.58
N ALA A 91 -16.71 -3.39 16.62
CA ALA A 91 -16.26 -2.14 16.01
C ALA A 91 -14.94 -1.71 16.66
N ARG A 92 -13.97 -1.32 15.82
CA ARG A 92 -12.63 -0.91 16.27
C ARG A 92 -12.44 0.56 15.99
N ALA A 93 -11.86 1.29 16.94
CA ALA A 93 -11.43 2.65 16.70
C ALA A 93 -10.27 2.65 15.70
N LEU A 94 -10.32 3.60 14.78
CA LEU A 94 -9.33 3.82 13.75
C LEU A 94 -8.77 5.23 13.92
N THR A 95 -7.47 5.32 14.09
CA THR A 95 -6.72 6.57 14.06
C THR A 95 -5.68 6.51 12.95
N TRP A 96 -5.35 7.67 12.40
CA TRP A 96 -4.53 7.77 11.20
C TRP A 96 -3.40 8.74 11.45
N ASN A 97 -2.18 8.32 11.10
CA ASN A 97 -1.04 9.22 11.09
C ASN A 97 -1.33 10.48 10.25
N ALA A 98 -0.75 11.61 10.64
CA ALA A 98 -0.97 12.90 9.97
C ALA A 98 -0.55 12.93 8.48
N VAL A 99 0.21 11.94 7.98
CA VAL A 99 0.49 11.82 6.54
C VAL A 99 -0.75 11.48 5.72
N TYR A 100 -1.76 10.84 6.30
CA TYR A 100 -3.02 10.57 5.62
C TYR A 100 -3.91 11.81 5.65
N ARG A 101 -4.33 12.28 4.48
CA ARG A 101 -5.15 13.48 4.31
C ARG A 101 -6.39 13.15 3.49
N GLY A 102 -7.57 13.44 4.02
CA GLY A 102 -8.82 13.28 3.26
C GLY A 102 -8.94 14.35 2.19
N ILE A 103 -9.25 13.96 0.96
CA ILE A 103 -9.57 14.87 -0.15
C ILE A 103 -11.07 14.84 -0.38
N GLY A 104 -11.77 15.87 0.12
CA GLY A 104 -13.23 15.96 0.02
C GLY A 104 -13.99 14.94 0.87
N LEU A 105 -13.32 14.28 1.82
CA LEU A 105 -13.89 13.27 2.70
C LEU A 105 -13.26 13.31 4.10
N THR A 106 -13.92 12.68 5.05
CA THR A 106 -13.40 12.42 6.39
C THR A 106 -12.89 10.99 6.46
N LEU A 107 -11.69 10.79 7.02
CA LEU A 107 -11.17 9.44 7.26
C LEU A 107 -12.04 8.73 8.30
N PRO A 108 -12.26 7.41 8.15
CA PRO A 108 -13.13 6.67 9.07
C PRO A 108 -12.48 6.59 10.45
N ALA A 109 -13.25 6.94 11.49
CA ALA A 109 -12.81 6.87 12.89
C ALA A 109 -13.13 5.51 13.54
N THR A 110 -13.99 4.70 12.93
CA THR A 110 -14.37 3.38 13.42
C THR A 110 -14.65 2.42 12.26
N THR A 111 -14.45 1.12 12.46
CA THR A 111 -15.00 0.10 11.56
C THR A 111 -16.51 -0.03 11.73
N THR A 112 -17.19 -0.61 10.75
CA THR A 112 -18.57 -1.08 10.89
C THR A 112 -18.55 -2.58 11.16
N ILE A 113 -19.19 -3.00 12.26
CA ILE A 113 -19.16 -4.37 12.78
C ILE A 113 -19.37 -5.40 11.67
N SER A 114 -18.42 -6.33 11.54
CA SER A 114 -18.44 -7.45 10.59
C SER A 114 -18.53 -7.06 9.11
N LYS A 115 -18.39 -5.78 8.76
CA LYS A 115 -18.41 -5.28 7.38
C LYS A 115 -17.01 -5.08 6.85
N THR A 116 -16.89 -5.21 5.54
CA THR A 116 -15.65 -4.88 4.82
C THR A 116 -15.61 -3.40 4.48
N MET A 117 -14.52 -2.72 4.81
CA MET A 117 -14.24 -1.33 4.47
C MET A 117 -13.03 -1.25 3.54
N TYR A 118 -13.09 -0.38 2.54
CA TYR A 118 -11.99 -0.02 1.65
C TYR A 118 -11.64 1.46 1.80
N VAL A 119 -10.35 1.76 1.92
CA VAL A 119 -9.79 3.12 1.95
C VAL A 119 -8.76 3.22 0.83
N GLY A 120 -9.00 4.09 -0.14
CA GLY A 120 -8.15 4.29 -1.31
C GLY A 120 -7.41 5.62 -1.24
N GLY A 121 -6.10 5.60 -1.45
CA GLY A 121 -5.25 6.79 -1.43
C GLY A 121 -4.20 6.83 -2.54
N ILE A 122 -3.73 8.04 -2.83
CA ILE A 122 -2.70 8.34 -3.81
C ILE A 122 -1.62 9.20 -3.13
N TYR A 123 -0.35 8.84 -3.28
CA TYR A 123 0.73 9.63 -2.70
C TYR A 123 0.97 10.91 -3.50
N ASN A 124 0.92 12.04 -2.82
CA ASN A 124 1.23 13.36 -3.34
C ASN A 124 2.56 13.82 -2.74
N SER A 125 3.62 13.79 -3.55
CA SER A 125 4.97 14.12 -3.07
C SER A 125 5.19 15.62 -2.86
N ALA A 126 4.35 16.49 -3.44
CA ALA A 126 4.49 17.94 -3.24
C ALA A 126 4.22 18.35 -1.79
N ASP A 127 3.26 17.67 -1.15
CA ASP A 127 2.89 17.88 0.26
C ASP A 127 3.41 16.78 1.19
N SER A 128 4.01 15.72 0.63
CA SER A 128 4.39 14.49 1.36
C SER A 128 3.19 13.89 2.12
N LYS A 129 2.04 13.78 1.44
CA LYS A 129 0.79 13.25 1.98
C LYS A 129 0.23 12.09 1.16
N TRP A 130 -0.44 11.17 1.83
CA TRP A 130 -1.35 10.23 1.22
C TRP A 130 -2.73 10.87 1.11
N ASP A 131 -3.07 11.28 -0.10
CA ASP A 131 -4.37 11.85 -0.42
C ASP A 131 -5.40 10.73 -0.51
N ILE A 132 -6.22 10.60 0.53
CA ILE A 132 -7.31 9.63 0.61
C ILE A 132 -8.48 10.18 -0.20
N VAL A 133 -8.81 9.48 -1.28
CA VAL A 133 -9.81 9.89 -2.27
C VAL A 133 -11.07 9.03 -2.24
N SER A 134 -11.06 7.92 -1.49
CA SER A 134 -12.21 7.03 -1.36
C SER A 134 -12.25 6.33 -0.01
N VAL A 135 -13.44 6.26 0.59
CA VAL A 135 -13.77 5.45 1.76
C VAL A 135 -15.13 4.81 1.49
N ILE A 136 -15.16 3.49 1.35
CA ILE A 136 -16.38 2.73 1.02
C ILE A 136 -16.52 1.55 1.98
N THR A 137 -17.69 1.41 2.58
CA THR A 137 -18.03 0.27 3.46
C THR A 137 -19.16 -0.54 2.84
N GLU A 138 -19.05 -1.86 2.96
CA GLU A 138 -20.12 -2.80 2.63
C GLU A 138 -21.43 -2.41 3.33
N LYS A 139 -22.54 -2.41 2.57
CA LYS A 139 -23.88 -2.08 3.10
C LYS A 139 -24.40 -3.15 4.05
#